data_AF-A0A7J7IUU7-F1
#
_entry.id   AF-A0A7J7IUU7-F1
#
_cell.length_a   1.000
_cell.length_b   1.000
_cell.length_c   1.000
_cell.angle_alpha   90.00
_cell.angle_beta   90.00
_cell.angle_gamma   90.00
#
_symmetry.space_group_name_H-M   'P 1'
#
loop_
_entity.id
_entity.type
_entity.pdbx_description
1 polymer ?
#
loop_
_entity_poly.entity_id
_entity_poly.type
_entity_poly.pdbx_seq_one_letter_code
_entity_poly.pdbx_strand_id
1 'polypeptide(L)'
;MASNSEAVQKELRKSKSGLRILARVDSHSSPFLLDEPHWVPDNEVNNCQKCNKTFNFTNRKHHCRRCGQIFCGKDVSHKLPLPRLSFVDPVRLCQLCFGVTKKENEFFDKHLKTLTSGAAFNVVSTLHSDQNGEREFVCKLAPSSQRYIEFQGNSHFHDKIDITSIIKVQLLTSTLTQVTQWLLV
;
A
#
# COMPACT_ATOMS: atom_id res chain seq x y z
N MET A 1 -3.18 -10.85 31.19
CA MET A 1 -3.46 -9.42 31.00
C MET A 1 -3.90 -9.22 29.57
N ALA A 2 -5.17 -8.90 29.36
CA ALA A 2 -5.73 -8.74 28.02
C ALA A 2 -5.10 -7.50 27.37
N SER A 3 -4.44 -7.68 26.23
CA SER A 3 -3.99 -6.59 25.38
C SER A 3 -5.23 -5.84 24.89
N ASN A 4 -5.47 -4.65 25.45
CA ASN A 4 -6.51 -3.76 25.00
C ASN A 4 -6.19 -3.39 23.54
N SER A 5 -6.90 -3.95 22.57
CA SER A 5 -6.80 -3.49 21.19
C SER A 5 -7.38 -2.09 21.14
N GLU A 6 -6.53 -1.06 21.09
CA GLU A 6 -6.98 0.29 20.81
C GLU A 6 -7.77 0.26 19.49
N ALA A 7 -9.08 0.47 19.59
CA ALA A 7 -9.94 0.50 18.42
C ALA A 7 -9.48 1.68 17.54
N VAL A 8 -9.00 1.36 16.34
CA VAL A 8 -8.60 2.37 15.36
C VAL A 8 -9.80 3.27 15.09
N GLN A 9 -9.72 4.53 15.53
CA GLN A 9 -10.77 5.51 15.30
C GLN A 9 -10.82 5.87 13.81
N LYS A 10 -11.98 5.64 13.19
CA LYS A 10 -12.25 5.91 11.78
C LYS A 10 -13.15 7.13 11.64
N GLU A 11 -12.85 7.98 10.68
CA GLU A 11 -13.60 9.19 10.36
C GLU A 11 -14.08 9.16 8.90
N LEU A 12 -15.34 9.55 8.69
CA LEU A 12 -15.88 9.78 7.36
C LEU A 12 -15.51 11.19 6.88
N ARG A 13 -14.65 11.27 5.87
CA ARG A 13 -14.22 12.54 5.28
C ARG A 13 -14.87 12.75 3.90
N LYS A 14 -15.63 13.84 3.77
CA LYS A 14 -16.18 14.28 2.48
C LYS A 14 -15.19 15.22 1.79
N SER A 15 -14.92 14.99 0.51
CA SER A 15 -13.95 15.73 -0.31
C SER A 15 -14.46 15.93 -1.73
N LYS A 16 -13.68 16.61 -2.58
CA LYS A 16 -13.98 16.75 -4.02
C LYS A 16 -13.93 15.39 -4.73
N SER A 17 -13.09 14.47 -4.28
CA SER A 17 -12.99 13.12 -4.85
C SER A 17 -14.13 12.17 -4.43
N GLY A 18 -14.84 12.50 -3.35
CA GLY A 18 -15.97 11.73 -2.81
C GLY A 18 -15.94 11.59 -1.29
N LEU A 19 -16.73 10.64 -0.78
CA LEU A 19 -16.74 10.26 0.64
C LEU A 19 -15.72 9.14 0.88
N ARG A 20 -14.86 9.30 1.88
CA ARG A 20 -13.75 8.37 2.21
C ARG A 20 -13.79 8.02 3.70
N ILE A 21 -13.38 6.81 4.07
CA ILE A 21 -13.28 6.38 5.47
C ILE A 21 -11.80 6.36 5.88
N LEU A 22 -11.33 7.43 6.52
CA LEU A 22 -9.93 7.54 6.94
C LEU A 22 -9.76 6.97 8.34
N ALA A 23 -8.73 6.17 8.56
CA ALA A 23 -8.22 5.98 9.92
C ALA A 23 -7.57 7.29 10.38
N ARG A 24 -7.65 7.63 11.67
CA ARG A 24 -6.87 8.76 12.21
C ARG A 24 -5.40 8.57 11.82
N VAL A 25 -4.83 9.60 11.20
CA VAL A 25 -3.43 9.62 10.82
C VAL A 25 -2.63 9.91 12.08
N ASP A 26 -1.95 8.90 12.58
CA ASP A 26 -0.94 9.01 13.63
C ASP A 26 0.42 8.54 13.08
N SER A 27 1.46 8.60 13.93
CA SER A 27 2.78 8.06 13.61
C SER A 27 2.81 6.55 13.36
N HIS A 28 1.66 5.86 13.43
CA HIS A 28 1.53 4.42 13.27
C HIS A 28 0.61 4.04 12.09
N SER A 29 0.13 5.00 11.30
CA SER A 29 -0.67 4.73 10.12
C SER A 29 0.10 3.92 9.07
N SER A 30 -0.64 3.17 8.24
CA SER A 30 -0.03 2.38 7.17
C SER A 30 0.75 3.25 6.19
N PRO A 31 2.04 2.92 5.93
CA PRO A 31 2.86 3.65 4.96
C PRO A 31 2.38 3.41 3.52
N PHE A 32 1.45 2.47 3.32
CA PHE A 32 0.90 2.17 2.01
C PHE A 32 -0.33 3.03 1.67
N LEU A 33 -0.85 3.84 2.59
CA LEU A 33 -1.91 4.79 2.26
C LEU A 33 -1.42 5.83 1.26
N LEU A 34 -2.33 6.29 0.40
CA LEU A 34 -2.08 7.35 -0.57
C LEU A 34 -2.85 8.60 -0.19
N ASP A 35 -2.23 9.75 -0.40
CA ASP A 35 -2.87 11.04 -0.27
C ASP A 35 -3.91 11.27 -1.37
N GLU A 36 -4.87 12.15 -1.09
CA GLU A 36 -5.83 12.57 -2.12
C GLU A 36 -5.08 13.18 -3.30
N PRO A 37 -5.36 12.75 -4.55
CA PRO A 37 -4.73 13.36 -5.70
C PRO A 37 -5.18 14.81 -5.86
N HIS A 38 -4.38 15.60 -6.55
CA HIS A 38 -4.83 16.91 -7.01
C HIS A 38 -6.06 16.76 -7.90
N TRP A 39 -7.17 17.37 -7.48
CA TRP A 39 -8.44 17.30 -8.18
C TRP A 39 -8.57 18.45 -9.17
N VAL A 40 -8.34 18.17 -10.45
CA VAL A 40 -8.31 19.20 -11.49
C VAL A 40 -9.66 19.92 -11.57
N PRO A 41 -9.71 21.25 -11.49
CA PRO A 41 -10.93 22.03 -11.64
C PRO A 41 -11.56 21.88 -13.02
N ASP A 42 -12.90 21.79 -13.08
CA ASP A 42 -13.61 21.61 -14.34
C ASP A 42 -13.36 22.75 -15.34
N ASN A 43 -13.24 23.99 -14.87
CA ASN A 43 -13.03 25.17 -15.72
C ASN A 43 -11.65 25.21 -16.40
N GLU A 44 -10.66 24.43 -15.92
CA GLU A 44 -9.31 24.40 -16.49
C GLU A 44 -9.19 23.41 -17.66
N VAL A 45 -10.15 22.51 -17.84
CA VAL A 45 -10.07 21.44 -18.84
C VAL A 45 -11.23 21.51 -19.82
N ASN A 46 -10.92 21.74 -21.10
CA ASN A 46 -11.93 21.79 -22.17
C ASN A 46 -12.03 20.50 -22.99
N ASN A 47 -11.05 19.60 -22.86
CA ASN A 47 -10.95 18.39 -23.68
C ASN A 47 -10.68 17.16 -22.80
N CYS A 48 -11.15 15.99 -23.24
CA CYS A 48 -10.85 14.74 -22.55
C CYS A 48 -9.33 14.48 -22.52
N GLN A 49 -8.77 14.20 -21.34
CA GLN A 49 -7.34 13.95 -21.15
C GLN A 49 -6.80 12.76 -21.99
N LYS A 50 -7.66 11.84 -22.43
CA LYS A 50 -7.26 10.67 -23.24
C LYS A 50 -7.55 10.84 -24.73
N CYS A 51 -8.81 11.11 -25.10
CA CYS A 51 -9.20 11.16 -26.53
C CYS A 51 -9.25 12.58 -27.11
N ASN A 52 -8.92 13.61 -26.33
CA ASN A 52 -8.91 15.03 -26.71
C ASN A 52 -10.25 15.59 -27.23
N LYS A 53 -11.35 14.85 -27.13
CA LYS A 53 -12.68 15.34 -27.53
C LYS A 53 -13.12 16.48 -26.61
N THR A 54 -13.55 17.58 -27.22
CA THR A 54 -14.07 18.75 -26.50
C THR A 54 -15.31 18.38 -25.70
N PHE A 55 -15.37 18.88 -24.47
CA PHE A 55 -16.55 18.73 -23.63
C PHE A 55 -17.65 19.70 -24.06
N ASN A 56 -18.90 19.27 -23.90
CA ASN A 56 -20.08 20.06 -24.21
C ASN A 56 -21.27 19.51 -23.40
N PHE A 57 -22.50 19.93 -23.72
CA PHE A 57 -23.69 19.53 -22.98
C PHE A 57 -23.94 18.00 -22.98
N THR A 58 -23.55 17.29 -24.05
CA THR A 58 -23.75 15.82 -24.16
C THR A 58 -22.50 15.03 -23.78
N ASN A 59 -21.31 15.55 -24.08
CA ASN A 59 -20.02 15.01 -23.66
C ASN A 59 -19.57 15.68 -22.35
N ARG A 60 -19.98 15.12 -21.21
CA ARG A 60 -19.73 15.69 -19.87
C ARG A 60 -18.37 15.28 -19.31
N LYS A 61 -17.87 16.11 -18.39
CA LYS A 61 -16.61 15.91 -17.65
C LYS A 61 -16.76 14.87 -16.54
N HIS A 62 -15.76 14.01 -16.39
CA HIS A 62 -15.72 12.99 -15.35
C HIS A 62 -14.30 12.78 -14.85
N HIS A 63 -14.11 12.89 -13.52
CA HIS A 63 -12.80 12.65 -12.93
C HIS A 63 -12.50 11.17 -12.67
N CYS A 64 -11.23 10.80 -12.85
CA CYS A 64 -10.68 9.57 -12.27
C CYS A 64 -10.41 9.78 -10.78
N ARG A 65 -10.92 8.90 -9.91
CA ARG A 65 -10.79 9.06 -8.44
C ARG A 65 -9.37 8.83 -7.92
N ARG A 66 -8.51 8.16 -8.71
CA ARG A 66 -7.12 7.89 -8.32
C ARG A 66 -6.14 8.98 -8.72
N CYS A 67 -6.30 9.60 -9.89
CA CYS A 67 -5.36 10.63 -10.38
C CYS A 67 -5.94 12.04 -10.47
N GLY A 68 -7.25 12.23 -10.25
CA GLY A 68 -7.91 13.54 -10.28
C GLY A 68 -8.03 14.20 -11.65
N GLN A 69 -7.59 13.55 -12.73
CA GLN A 69 -7.69 14.06 -14.11
C GLN A 69 -9.09 13.88 -14.70
N ILE A 70 -9.45 14.69 -15.69
CA ILE A 70 -10.79 14.78 -16.29
C ILE A 70 -10.86 14.05 -17.64
N PHE A 71 -11.92 13.26 -17.84
CA PHE A 71 -12.15 12.44 -19.01
C PHE A 71 -13.63 12.46 -19.44
N CYS A 72 -13.91 11.98 -20.65
CA CYS A 72 -15.28 11.68 -21.08
C CYS A 72 -15.76 10.34 -20.51
N GLY A 73 -17.07 10.11 -20.48
CA GLY A 73 -17.65 8.91 -19.85
C GLY A 73 -17.15 7.59 -20.44
N LYS A 74 -16.72 7.59 -21.72
CA LYS A 74 -16.15 6.43 -22.41
C LYS A 74 -14.73 6.09 -21.91
N ASP A 75 -13.92 7.09 -21.58
CA ASP A 75 -12.52 6.91 -21.18
C ASP A 75 -12.33 6.64 -19.67
N VAL A 76 -13.41 6.81 -18.90
CA VAL A 76 -13.47 6.52 -17.45
C VAL A 76 -14.73 5.72 -17.11
N SER A 77 -14.94 4.58 -17.76
CA SER A 77 -16.09 3.71 -17.53
C SER A 77 -15.89 2.68 -16.42
N HIS A 78 -14.64 2.30 -16.14
CA HIS A 78 -14.31 1.25 -15.18
C HIS A 78 -14.46 1.73 -13.73
N LYS A 79 -14.79 0.78 -12.83
CA LYS A 79 -14.85 1.00 -11.39
C LYS A 79 -14.13 -0.11 -10.63
N LEU A 80 -13.33 0.28 -9.64
CA LEU A 80 -12.71 -0.61 -8.66
C LEU A 80 -12.64 0.09 -7.30
N PRO A 81 -12.62 -0.66 -6.19
CA PRO A 81 -12.28 -0.07 -4.90
C PRO A 81 -10.85 0.47 -4.92
N LEU A 82 -10.58 1.51 -4.13
CA LEU A 82 -9.24 2.06 -3.93
C LEU A 82 -8.89 2.01 -2.43
N PRO A 83 -8.50 0.83 -1.90
CA PRO A 83 -8.24 0.68 -0.46
C PRO A 83 -7.16 1.63 0.07
N ARG A 84 -6.10 1.85 -0.73
CA ARG A 84 -5.01 2.79 -0.41
C ARG A 84 -5.46 4.25 -0.32
N LEU A 85 -6.52 4.61 -1.03
CA LEU A 85 -7.18 5.92 -0.95
C LEU A 85 -8.44 5.86 -0.07
N SER A 86 -8.66 4.78 0.69
CA SER A 86 -9.79 4.65 1.61
C SER A 86 -11.17 4.76 0.95
N PHE A 87 -11.28 4.37 -0.32
CA PHE A 87 -12.57 4.12 -0.98
C PHE A 87 -12.89 2.64 -0.89
N VAL A 88 -13.84 2.29 -0.01
CA VAL A 88 -14.34 0.92 0.17
C VAL A 88 -15.18 0.50 -1.03
N ASP A 89 -16.09 1.37 -1.47
CA ASP A 89 -16.93 1.09 -2.63
C ASP A 89 -16.19 1.32 -3.96
N PRO A 90 -16.54 0.59 -5.04
CA PRO A 90 -15.95 0.80 -6.35
C PRO A 90 -16.17 2.22 -6.89
N VAL A 91 -15.06 2.90 -7.18
CA VAL A 91 -15.05 4.27 -7.72
C VAL A 91 -14.52 4.31 -9.14
N ARG A 92 -14.91 5.37 -9.86
CA ARG A 92 -14.58 5.55 -11.28
C ARG A 92 -13.09 5.78 -11.52
N LEU A 93 -12.50 5.04 -12.46
CA LEU A 93 -11.09 5.12 -12.84
C LEU A 93 -10.90 5.30 -14.34
N CYS A 94 -9.81 5.98 -14.72
CA CYS A 94 -9.31 5.95 -16.09
C CYS A 94 -8.59 4.63 -16.37
N GLN A 95 -8.36 4.31 -17.65
CA GLN A 95 -7.75 3.03 -18.05
C GLN A 95 -6.41 2.75 -17.37
N LEU A 96 -5.52 3.75 -17.30
CA LEU A 96 -4.20 3.58 -16.69
C LEU A 96 -4.32 3.29 -15.19
N CYS A 97 -5.13 4.08 -14.48
CA CYS A 97 -5.36 3.87 -13.05
C CYS A 97 -6.05 2.54 -12.76
N PHE A 98 -7.00 2.12 -13.60
CA PHE A 98 -7.66 0.82 -13.47
C PHE A 98 -6.64 -0.33 -13.54
N GLY A 99 -5.72 -0.30 -14.50
CA GLY A 99 -4.70 -1.34 -14.63
C GLY A 99 -3.77 -1.44 -13.41
N VAL A 100 -3.34 -0.30 -12.88
CA VAL A 100 -2.50 -0.27 -11.67
C VAL A 100 -3.30 -0.72 -10.45
N THR A 101 -4.49 -0.17 -10.22
CA THR A 101 -5.36 -0.53 -9.10
C THR A 101 -5.74 -2.00 -9.11
N LYS A 102 -5.97 -2.60 -10.28
CA LYS A 102 -6.27 -4.03 -10.38
C LYS A 102 -5.13 -4.88 -9.82
N LYS A 103 -3.89 -4.59 -10.21
CA LYS A 103 -2.70 -5.29 -9.69
C LYS A 103 -2.51 -5.04 -8.19
N GLU A 104 -2.74 -3.81 -7.73
CA GLU A 104 -2.70 -3.47 -6.30
C GLU A 104 -3.73 -4.30 -5.51
N ASN A 105 -4.98 -4.35 -5.98
CA ASN A 105 -6.04 -5.12 -5.31
C ASN A 105 -5.73 -6.62 -5.31
N GLU A 106 -5.21 -7.17 -6.41
CA GLU A 106 -4.76 -8.58 -6.44
C GLU A 106 -3.69 -8.87 -5.36
N PHE A 107 -2.78 -7.92 -5.12
CA PHE A 107 -1.80 -8.04 -4.03
C PHE A 107 -2.47 -7.99 -2.65
N PHE A 108 -3.35 -7.02 -2.40
CA PHE A 108 -4.05 -6.89 -1.13
C PHE A 108 -4.95 -8.10 -0.83
N ASP A 109 -5.59 -8.67 -1.85
CA ASP A 109 -6.51 -9.79 -1.68
C ASP A 109 -5.78 -11.12 -1.45
N LYS A 110 -4.65 -11.34 -2.16
CA LYS A 110 -3.95 -12.63 -2.15
C LYS A 110 -2.71 -12.67 -1.25
N HIS A 111 -1.90 -11.63 -1.27
CA HIS A 111 -0.56 -11.65 -0.66
C HIS A 111 -0.54 -11.02 0.72
N LEU A 112 -1.34 -9.97 0.96
CA LEU A 112 -1.37 -9.30 2.26
C LEU A 112 -1.72 -10.29 3.38
N LYS A 113 -2.72 -11.15 3.17
CA LYS A 113 -3.11 -12.17 4.16
C LYS A 113 -1.94 -13.06 4.53
N THR A 114 -1.19 -13.55 3.54
CA THR A 114 0.02 -14.36 3.77
C THR A 114 1.07 -13.61 4.57
N LEU A 115 1.34 -12.35 4.23
CA LEU A 115 2.31 -11.51 4.95
C LEU A 115 1.88 -11.27 6.41
N THR A 116 0.58 -11.07 6.67
CA THR A 116 0.06 -10.83 8.02
C THR A 116 -0.07 -12.09 8.86
N SER A 117 -0.28 -13.25 8.24
CA SER A 117 -0.28 -14.55 8.94
C SER A 117 1.10 -14.90 9.48
N GLY A 118 2.15 -14.48 8.76
CA GLY A 118 3.54 -14.76 9.10
C GLY A 118 4.04 -16.12 8.62
N ALA A 119 5.36 -16.28 8.67
CA ALA A 119 6.03 -17.54 8.40
C ALA A 119 7.27 -17.68 9.30
N ALA A 120 7.68 -18.91 9.56
CA ALA A 120 8.90 -19.19 10.32
C ALA A 120 10.13 -18.92 9.46
N PHE A 121 11.09 -18.17 10.02
CA PHE A 121 12.39 -17.89 9.42
C PHE A 121 13.47 -18.02 10.48
N ASN A 122 14.63 -18.50 10.06
CA ASN A 122 15.85 -18.36 10.84
C ASN A 122 16.42 -16.95 10.64
N VAL A 123 16.45 -16.17 11.70
CA VAL A 123 16.99 -14.81 11.71
C VAL A 123 18.39 -14.86 12.31
N VAL A 124 19.35 -14.30 11.58
CA VAL A 124 20.75 -14.19 12.01
C VAL A 124 21.04 -12.74 12.34
N SER A 125 21.40 -12.45 13.60
CA SER A 125 21.87 -11.11 13.98
C SER A 125 23.40 -11.07 13.91
N THR A 126 23.94 -10.19 13.06
CA THR A 126 25.38 -9.95 12.96
C THR A 126 25.90 -8.95 14.00
N LEU A 127 25.00 -8.31 14.76
CA LEU A 127 25.34 -7.24 15.72
C LEU A 127 25.78 -7.77 17.09
N HIS A 128 25.53 -9.05 17.39
CA HIS A 128 25.92 -9.67 18.65
C HIS A 128 26.89 -10.83 18.40
N SER A 129 28.08 -10.72 18.98
CA SER A 129 29.23 -11.61 18.87
C SER A 129 29.08 -12.97 19.58
N ASP A 130 27.85 -13.47 19.73
CA ASP A 130 27.62 -14.79 20.29
C ASP A 130 27.65 -15.84 19.19
N GLN A 131 28.54 -16.82 19.36
CA GLN A 131 28.73 -17.91 18.42
C GLN A 131 27.43 -18.73 18.34
N ASN A 132 26.89 -18.86 17.13
CA ASN A 132 25.61 -19.47 16.74
C ASN A 132 24.33 -18.62 16.89
N GLY A 133 24.41 -17.31 16.62
CA GLY A 133 23.30 -16.34 16.63
C GLY A 133 22.16 -16.50 15.59
N GLU A 134 21.92 -17.71 15.09
CA GLU A 134 20.76 -18.07 14.26
C GLU A 134 19.60 -18.52 15.17
N ARG A 135 18.44 -17.86 15.05
CA ARG A 135 17.26 -18.20 15.86
C ARG A 135 16.01 -18.20 15.01
N GLU A 136 15.11 -19.13 15.28
CA GLU A 136 13.83 -19.21 14.61
C GLU A 136 12.85 -18.16 15.16
N PHE A 137 12.22 -17.41 14.26
CA PHE A 137 11.12 -16.49 14.55
C PHE A 137 10.00 -16.67 13.54
N VAL A 138 8.76 -16.54 14.00
CA VAL A 138 7.63 -16.28 13.11
C VAL A 138 7.65 -14.79 12.77
N CYS A 139 8.05 -14.47 11.54
CA CYS A 139 8.12 -13.11 11.03
C CYS A 139 6.81 -12.78 10.30
N LYS A 140 6.19 -11.64 10.62
CA LYS A 140 4.94 -11.22 10.00
C LYS A 140 4.82 -9.72 9.85
N LEU A 141 3.98 -9.31 8.92
CA LEU A 141 3.55 -7.92 8.78
C LEU A 141 2.46 -7.60 9.82
N ALA A 142 2.61 -6.49 10.55
CA ALA A 142 1.62 -6.02 11.52
C ALA A 142 0.24 -5.87 10.85
N PRO A 143 -0.81 -6.60 11.28
CA PRO A 143 -2.09 -6.63 10.54
C PRO A 143 -2.85 -5.30 10.52
N SER A 144 -2.75 -4.51 11.59
CA SER A 144 -3.52 -3.27 11.77
C SER A 144 -2.92 -2.09 11.01
N SER A 145 -1.60 -1.93 11.05
CA SER A 145 -0.89 -0.81 10.44
C SER A 145 -0.13 -1.19 9.19
N GLN A 146 0.25 -2.45 8.99
CA GLN A 146 1.16 -2.85 7.90
C GLN A 146 2.46 -2.04 7.88
N ARG A 147 2.83 -1.44 9.03
CA ARG A 147 3.99 -0.58 9.17
C ARG A 147 5.21 -1.31 9.72
N TYR A 148 4.97 -2.33 10.55
CA TYR A 148 6.02 -3.04 11.24
C TYR A 148 6.14 -4.48 10.76
N ILE A 149 7.37 -4.97 10.63
CA ILE A 149 7.66 -6.40 10.63
C ILE A 149 7.84 -6.81 12.09
N GLU A 150 7.01 -7.74 12.54
CA GLU A 150 6.99 -8.27 13.89
C GLU A 150 7.66 -9.64 13.92
N PHE A 151 8.46 -9.89 14.96
CA PHE A 151 9.16 -11.14 15.18
C PHE A 151 8.56 -11.80 16.42
N GLN A 152 7.92 -12.96 16.24
CA GLN A 152 7.34 -13.73 17.33
C GLN A 152 8.19 -14.97 17.58
N GLY A 153 8.79 -15.06 18.77
CA GLY A 153 9.60 -16.20 19.19
C GLY A 153 9.68 -16.29 20.72
N ASN A 154 10.26 -17.37 21.23
CA ASN A 154 10.35 -17.65 22.67
C ASN A 154 11.32 -16.72 23.42
N SER A 155 11.95 -15.75 22.73
CA SER A 155 12.99 -14.88 23.30
C SER A 155 12.75 -13.42 22.88
N HIS A 156 12.86 -12.47 23.81
CA HIS A 156 12.56 -11.04 23.63
C HIS A 156 13.62 -10.24 22.82
N PHE A 157 14.44 -10.90 22.00
CA PHE A 157 15.69 -10.30 21.50
C PHE A 157 15.61 -9.61 20.13
N HIS A 158 14.45 -9.50 19.50
CA HIS A 158 14.34 -8.80 18.22
C HIS A 158 13.23 -7.75 18.22
N ASP A 159 13.63 -6.49 18.08
CA ASP A 159 12.69 -5.37 17.95
C ASP A 159 11.93 -5.45 16.62
N LYS A 160 10.74 -4.86 16.62
CA LYS A 160 9.96 -4.69 15.38
C LYS A 160 10.72 -3.77 14.41
N ILE A 161 10.69 -4.09 13.12
CA ILE A 161 11.29 -3.25 12.08
C ILE A 161 10.22 -2.35 11.48
N ASP A 162 10.40 -1.03 11.50
CA ASP A 162 9.55 -0.10 10.74
C ASP A 162 9.90 -0.22 9.25
N ILE A 163 8.92 -0.57 8.41
CA ILE A 163 9.09 -0.72 6.96
C ILE A 163 9.61 0.56 6.32
N THR A 164 9.26 1.73 6.86
CA THR A 164 9.75 3.02 6.35
C THR A 164 11.24 3.25 6.61
N SER A 165 11.85 2.48 7.51
CA SER A 165 13.30 2.51 7.79
C SER A 165 14.11 1.54 6.93
N ILE A 166 13.46 0.64 6.19
CA ILE A 166 14.14 -0.36 5.37
C ILE A 166 14.75 0.32 4.13
N ILE A 167 16.08 0.26 4.01
CA ILE A 167 16.82 0.86 2.89
C ILE A 167 16.95 -0.11 1.72
N LYS A 168 17.12 -1.41 1.99
CA LYS A 168 17.36 -2.45 0.99
C LYS A 168 16.72 -3.77 1.39
N VAL A 169 16.12 -4.46 0.41
CA VAL A 169 15.61 -5.83 0.55
C VAL A 169 16.18 -6.66 -0.60
N GLN A 170 16.71 -7.83 -0.29
CA GLN A 170 17.24 -8.77 -1.28
C GLN A 170 16.78 -10.18 -0.94
N LEU A 171 16.23 -10.88 -1.92
CA LEU A 171 15.90 -12.30 -1.79
C LEU A 171 17.14 -13.12 -2.10
N LEU A 172 17.56 -13.99 -1.17
CA LEU A 172 18.66 -14.92 -1.38
C LEU A 172 18.10 -16.21 -1.98
N THR A 173 18.31 -16.43 -3.27
CA THR A 173 17.93 -17.68 -3.96
C THR A 173 19.12 -18.61 -4.08
N SER A 174 18.93 -19.90 -3.85
CA SER A 174 20.00 -20.91 -3.86
C SER A 174 20.56 -21.25 -5.26
N THR A 175 20.08 -20.63 -6.34
CA THR A 175 20.59 -20.85 -7.69
C THR A 175 21.79 -19.96 -8.00
N LEU A 176 22.97 -20.41 -7.55
CA LEU A 176 24.11 -20.81 -8.39
C LEU A 176 25.46 -20.57 -7.69
N THR A 177 26.28 -21.61 -7.75
CA THR A 177 27.72 -21.64 -7.51
C THR A 177 28.47 -20.49 -8.18
N GLN A 178 29.36 -19.89 -7.37
CA GLN A 178 30.55 -19.11 -7.69
C GLN A 178 30.45 -17.64 -8.11
N VAL A 179 30.99 -16.82 -7.21
CA VAL A 179 31.95 -15.73 -7.43
C VAL A 179 31.47 -14.55 -8.25
N THR A 180 31.01 -13.51 -7.55
CA THR A 180 31.78 -12.26 -7.41
C THR A 180 31.12 -11.38 -6.34
N GLN A 181 31.94 -10.92 -5.39
CA GLN A 181 31.97 -9.58 -4.78
C GLN A 181 30.83 -8.65 -5.26
N TRP A 182 30.07 -7.96 -4.39
CA TRP A 182 30.55 -6.75 -3.72
C TRP A 182 29.87 -6.45 -2.36
N LEU A 183 30.77 -6.07 -1.44
CA LEU A 183 30.73 -5.19 -0.28
C LEU A 183 29.50 -4.30 0.02
N LEU A 184 29.36 -4.03 1.33
CA LEU A 184 28.56 -3.03 2.05
C LEU A 184 28.19 -1.74 1.31
N VAL A 185 26.94 -1.27 1.52
CA VAL A 185 26.58 -0.15 2.44
C VAL A 185 25.23 -0.49 3.08
#